data_AF-A0A354DGX2-F1
#
_entry.id   AF-A0A354DGX2-F1
#
_cell.length_a   1.000
_cell.length_b   1.000
_cell.length_c   1.000
_cell.angle_alpha   90.00
_cell.angle_beta   90.00
_cell.angle_gamma   90.00
#
_symmetry.space_group_name_H-M   'P 1'
#
loop_
_entity.id
_entity.type
_entity.pdbx_description
1 polymer ?
#
loop_
_entity_poly.entity_id
_entity_poly.type
_entity_poly.pdbx_seq_one_letter_code
_entity_poly.pdbx_strand_id
1 'polypeptide(L)'
;EKYYRPTIVLSINNEKRVAKGSARSIEGYNMYEALTICKELLPHYGGHPMAAGMTLSVDHIGDLRTNLNKLAEEWLKEEDYQPITKVDALCSLSEMNLRTSSEIEKLAPFGIGNPAPRILINNVEITELRAIGKNEDHLKCQFLTEDYQLDGIGFKMGPLLSELPSSVSVNVLGELTVNEWNQKKKPQFVIKDLSIPEIRIFDWRGSKNNLGKIQSISGNELVDLIVFRQEKQKEVLKMNLGEHIRIPQGDIPGLRNEANGIILYDLPQSYGELKKTLQGYSDLKLVYCLFDEEKSLLPILPGRGHFTEMYKTLIQHKCLTKEDLPLLAKAKGMSIPAISFILAVFHELGFVSQKNEGYILEVANSKRDLTESSLYCRERDRLQLETELLYSSAKDLAFIINQYIYHSDSIKEVVTHEL
;
A
#
# COMPACT_ATOMS: atom_id res chain seq x y z
N GLU A 1 5.84 19.65 -20.09
CA GLU A 1 6.35 18.46 -19.37
C GLU A 1 5.72 18.33 -17.99
N LYS A 2 6.21 19.00 -16.93
CA LYS A 2 5.69 18.83 -15.56
C LYS A 2 4.16 18.88 -15.40
N TYR A 3 3.49 19.83 -16.05
CA TYR A 3 2.05 20.05 -15.90
C TYR A 3 1.21 19.55 -17.07
N TYR A 4 1.84 19.06 -18.14
CA TYR A 4 1.20 18.66 -19.40
C TYR A 4 0.05 19.59 -19.86
N ARG A 5 0.31 20.90 -19.91
CA ARG A 5 -0.67 21.93 -20.30
C ARG A 5 -0.09 22.87 -21.36
N PRO A 6 -0.92 23.42 -22.27
CA PRO A 6 -0.51 24.54 -23.10
C PRO A 6 0.00 25.67 -22.20
N THR A 7 1.19 26.19 -22.50
CA THR A 7 1.88 27.12 -21.62
C THR A 7 2.52 28.23 -22.43
N ILE A 8 2.32 29.47 -21.98
CA ILE A 8 2.99 30.66 -22.51
C ILE A 8 3.79 31.29 -21.38
N VAL A 9 5.05 31.63 -21.68
CA VAL A 9 5.91 32.39 -20.77
C VAL A 9 6.26 33.71 -21.43
N LEU A 10 6.00 34.80 -20.71
CA LEU A 10 6.23 36.18 -21.16
C LEU A 10 7.33 36.84 -20.34
N SER A 11 8.27 37.50 -21.03
CA SER A 11 9.20 38.46 -20.45
C SER A 11 8.65 39.86 -20.70
N ILE A 12 8.47 40.64 -19.62
CA ILE A 12 7.88 41.98 -19.66
C ILE A 12 8.99 43.03 -19.64
N ASN A 13 8.98 43.94 -20.62
CA ASN A 13 9.76 45.17 -20.59
C ASN A 13 8.87 46.32 -20.09
N ASN A 14 9.11 46.77 -18.86
CA ASN A 14 8.28 47.80 -18.21
C ASN A 14 8.44 49.18 -18.85
N GLU A 15 9.65 49.53 -19.31
CA GLU A 15 9.92 50.83 -19.94
C GLU A 15 9.18 50.98 -21.28
N LYS A 16 9.18 49.92 -22.09
CA LYS A 16 8.53 49.90 -23.40
C LYS A 16 7.06 49.46 -23.34
N ARG A 17 6.57 49.05 -22.17
CA ARG A 17 5.21 48.48 -21.96
C ARG A 17 4.88 47.33 -22.92
N VAL A 18 5.89 46.53 -23.29
CA VAL A 18 5.76 45.41 -24.23
C VAL A 18 6.23 44.11 -23.59
N ALA A 19 5.50 43.04 -23.85
CA ALA A 19 5.88 41.67 -23.47
C ALA A 19 6.27 40.87 -24.71
N LYS A 20 7.30 40.03 -24.57
CA LYS A 20 7.70 39.03 -25.57
C LYS A 20 7.66 37.65 -24.96
N GLY A 21 7.12 36.68 -25.68
CA GLY A 21 6.95 35.33 -25.14
C GLY A 21 7.19 34.22 -26.13
N SER A 22 7.31 33.04 -25.53
CA SER A 22 7.30 31.77 -26.23
C SER A 22 6.21 30.90 -25.65
N ALA A 23 5.67 30.04 -26.50
CA ALA A 23 4.61 29.11 -26.17
C ALA A 23 5.06 27.67 -26.46
N ARG A 24 4.53 26.75 -25.68
CA ARG A 24 4.56 25.31 -25.93
C ARG A 24 3.15 24.76 -25.75
N SER A 25 2.80 23.78 -26.57
CA SER A 25 1.48 23.16 -26.55
C SER A 25 1.53 21.67 -26.23
N ILE A 26 0.34 21.09 -26.15
CA ILE A 26 0.08 19.66 -26.10
C ILE A 26 -0.70 19.24 -27.35
N GLU A 27 -0.81 17.95 -27.58
CA GLU A 27 -1.73 17.40 -28.59
C GLU A 27 -3.17 17.86 -28.27
N GLY A 28 -3.99 18.07 -29.29
CA GLY A 28 -5.34 18.63 -29.13
C GLY A 28 -5.42 20.16 -29.06
N TYR A 29 -4.35 20.88 -28.68
CA TYR A 29 -4.35 22.35 -28.66
C TYR A 29 -3.39 22.94 -29.70
N ASN A 30 -3.92 23.42 -30.82
CA ASN A 30 -3.10 24.11 -31.82
C ASN A 30 -2.79 25.54 -31.35
N MET A 31 -1.58 25.74 -30.82
CA MET A 31 -1.15 27.04 -30.29
C MET A 31 -1.11 28.14 -31.37
N TYR A 32 -0.75 27.78 -32.61
CA TYR A 32 -0.71 28.77 -33.69
C TYR A 32 -2.12 29.26 -34.03
N GLU A 33 -3.09 28.36 -34.18
CA GLU A 33 -4.48 28.72 -34.46
C GLU A 33 -5.11 29.53 -33.30
N ALA A 34 -4.84 29.15 -32.05
CA ALA A 34 -5.31 29.89 -30.89
C ALA A 34 -4.81 31.34 -30.87
N LEU A 35 -3.53 31.55 -31.20
CA LEU A 35 -2.95 32.89 -31.34
C LEU A 35 -3.52 33.63 -32.55
N THR A 36 -3.80 32.94 -33.66
CA THR A 36 -4.45 33.54 -34.84
C THR A 36 -5.85 34.08 -34.54
N ILE A 37 -6.63 33.38 -33.71
CA ILE A 37 -7.93 33.90 -33.25
C ILE A 37 -7.75 35.17 -32.41
N CYS A 38 -6.66 35.26 -31.65
CA CYS A 38 -6.32 36.42 -30.82
C CYS A 38 -5.46 37.48 -31.53
N LYS A 39 -5.35 37.43 -32.87
CA LYS A 39 -4.37 38.25 -33.63
C LYS A 39 -4.46 39.76 -33.39
N GLU A 40 -5.64 40.29 -33.07
CA GLU A 40 -5.84 41.71 -32.80
C GLU A 40 -5.09 42.19 -31.55
N LEU A 41 -4.81 41.29 -30.61
CA LEU A 41 -4.04 41.56 -29.40
C LEU A 41 -2.52 41.46 -29.62
N LEU A 42 -2.12 40.89 -30.77
CA LEU A 42 -0.77 40.39 -31.04
C LEU A 42 -0.16 41.09 -32.25
N PRO A 43 0.53 42.23 -32.06
CA PRO A 43 1.27 42.91 -33.13
C PRO A 43 2.17 41.97 -33.95
N HIS A 44 2.83 41.02 -33.28
CA HIS A 44 3.65 39.99 -33.93
C HIS A 44 3.44 38.64 -33.25
N TYR A 45 3.15 37.61 -34.04
CA TYR A 45 3.14 36.22 -33.59
C TYR A 45 3.43 35.27 -34.75
N GLY A 46 3.86 34.04 -34.44
CA GLY A 46 4.11 33.01 -35.44
C GLY A 46 4.64 31.72 -34.82
N GLY A 47 4.64 30.64 -35.59
CA GLY A 47 5.14 29.34 -35.15
C GLY A 47 4.43 28.15 -35.78
N HIS A 48 4.40 27.06 -35.03
CA HIS A 48 3.81 25.77 -35.38
C HIS A 48 2.78 25.37 -34.30
N PRO A 49 1.95 24.33 -34.54
CA PRO A 49 0.94 23.90 -33.59
C PRO A 49 1.45 23.65 -32.16
N MET A 50 2.68 23.12 -32.03
CA MET A 50 3.28 22.78 -30.72
C MET A 50 4.15 23.88 -30.11
N ALA A 51 4.50 24.93 -30.87
CA ALA A 51 5.42 25.96 -30.42
C ALA A 51 5.23 27.27 -31.18
N ALA A 52 5.10 28.38 -30.46
CA ALA A 52 4.93 29.70 -31.06
C ALA A 52 5.73 30.78 -30.32
N GLY A 53 5.97 31.90 -30.99
CA GLY A 53 6.51 33.13 -30.42
C GLY A 53 5.51 34.27 -30.60
N MET A 54 5.50 35.21 -29.66
CA MET A 54 4.57 36.35 -29.71
C MET A 54 5.15 37.61 -29.05
N THR A 55 4.62 38.76 -29.45
CA THR A 55 4.84 40.08 -28.84
C THR A 55 3.49 40.79 -28.68
N LEU A 56 3.26 41.42 -27.53
CA LEU A 56 2.04 42.16 -27.22
C LEU A 56 2.27 43.31 -26.24
N SER A 57 1.32 44.25 -26.17
CA SER A 57 1.29 45.24 -25.09
C SER A 57 1.03 44.56 -23.75
N VAL A 58 1.64 45.09 -22.68
CA VAL A 58 1.37 44.63 -21.30
C VAL A 58 -0.11 44.74 -20.95
N ASP A 59 -0.82 45.71 -21.53
CA ASP A 59 -2.24 45.95 -21.25
C ASP A 59 -3.13 44.82 -21.77
N HIS A 60 -2.72 44.13 -22.86
CA HIS A 60 -3.49 43.04 -23.46
C HIS A 60 -3.19 41.66 -22.86
N ILE A 61 -2.30 41.55 -21.87
CA ILE A 61 -1.95 40.26 -21.27
C ILE A 61 -3.17 39.60 -20.60
N GLY A 62 -4.03 40.40 -19.95
CA GLY A 62 -5.26 39.90 -19.33
C GLY A 62 -6.24 39.32 -20.34
N ASP A 63 -6.45 40.04 -21.44
CA ASP A 63 -7.35 39.64 -22.52
C ASP A 63 -6.84 38.40 -23.24
N LEU A 64 -5.53 38.34 -23.54
CA LEU A 64 -4.91 37.17 -24.16
C LEU A 64 -5.07 35.94 -23.26
N ARG A 65 -4.82 36.07 -21.95
CA ARG A 65 -5.01 34.97 -21.00
C ARG A 65 -6.43 34.45 -21.00
N THR A 66 -7.40 35.36 -20.94
CA THR A 66 -8.83 35.01 -20.89
C THR A 66 -9.25 34.29 -22.16
N ASN A 67 -8.89 34.83 -23.32
CA ASN A 67 -9.26 34.25 -24.61
C ASN A 67 -8.63 32.87 -24.83
N LEU A 68 -7.34 32.71 -24.53
CA LEU A 68 -6.66 31.42 -24.72
C LEU A 68 -7.17 30.36 -23.74
N ASN A 69 -7.46 30.72 -22.49
CA ASN A 69 -8.05 29.77 -21.54
C ASN A 69 -9.45 29.33 -21.98
N LYS A 70 -10.26 30.26 -22.51
CA LYS A 70 -11.57 29.93 -23.06
C LYS A 70 -11.47 28.97 -24.25
N LEU A 71 -10.53 29.21 -25.17
CA LEU A 71 -10.27 28.28 -26.27
C LEU A 71 -9.81 26.91 -25.75
N ALA A 72 -9.01 26.86 -24.69
CA ALA A 72 -8.59 25.60 -24.07
C ALA A 72 -9.79 24.84 -23.48
N GLU A 73 -10.72 25.53 -22.82
CA GLU A 73 -11.98 24.94 -22.33
C GLU A 73 -12.89 24.44 -23.46
N GLU A 74 -12.90 25.12 -24.61
CA GLU A 74 -13.70 24.72 -25.77
C GLU A 74 -13.09 23.58 -26.59
N TRP A 75 -11.76 23.51 -26.68
CA TRP A 75 -11.06 22.60 -27.59
C TRP A 75 -10.53 21.34 -26.91
N LEU A 76 -10.16 21.42 -25.63
CA LEU A 76 -9.58 20.31 -24.89
C LEU A 76 -10.63 19.66 -23.98
N LYS A 77 -10.54 18.35 -23.88
CA LYS A 77 -11.26 17.53 -22.91
C LYS A 77 -10.34 17.16 -21.75
N GLU A 78 -10.92 16.64 -20.68
CA GLU A 78 -10.15 16.18 -19.51
C GLU A 78 -9.09 15.12 -19.87
N GLU A 79 -9.37 14.27 -20.86
CA GLU A 79 -8.44 13.25 -21.32
C GLU A 79 -7.22 13.84 -22.05
N ASP A 80 -7.37 14.98 -22.72
CA ASP A 80 -6.27 15.62 -23.45
C ASP A 80 -5.19 16.18 -22.51
N TYR A 81 -5.53 16.43 -21.24
CA TYR A 81 -4.57 16.83 -20.22
C TYR A 81 -3.80 15.65 -19.63
N GLN A 82 -4.05 14.43 -20.08
CA GLN A 82 -3.32 13.24 -19.66
C GLN A 82 -2.22 12.90 -20.67
N PRO A 83 -0.95 12.86 -20.26
CA PRO A 83 0.14 12.51 -21.17
C PRO A 83 0.01 11.04 -21.63
N ILE A 84 -0.10 10.85 -22.95
CA ILE A 84 -0.13 9.51 -23.54
C ILE A 84 1.30 9.07 -23.84
N THR A 85 1.71 7.94 -23.27
CA THR A 85 2.99 7.31 -23.57
C THR A 85 2.79 6.12 -24.50
N LYS A 86 3.35 6.21 -25.71
CA LYS A 86 3.37 5.08 -26.66
C LYS A 86 4.26 3.96 -26.14
N VAL A 87 3.75 2.73 -26.24
CA VAL A 87 4.46 1.48 -25.96
C VAL A 87 4.77 0.83 -27.31
N ASP A 88 6.04 0.52 -27.55
CA ASP A 88 6.49 -0.07 -28.81
C ASP A 88 6.41 -1.60 -28.79
N ALA A 89 6.60 -2.21 -27.61
CA ALA A 89 6.50 -3.64 -27.42
C ALA A 89 6.02 -4.03 -26.02
N LEU A 90 5.21 -5.08 -25.95
CA LEU A 90 4.92 -5.80 -24.71
C LEU A 90 5.85 -7.01 -24.65
N CYS A 91 6.65 -7.10 -23.59
CA CYS A 91 7.62 -8.18 -23.42
C CYS A 91 7.48 -8.84 -22.04
N SER A 92 7.95 -10.08 -21.97
CA SER A 92 8.18 -10.78 -20.70
C SER A 92 9.56 -10.43 -20.13
N LEU A 93 9.74 -10.66 -18.83
CA LEU A 93 11.03 -10.45 -18.18
C LEU A 93 12.13 -11.37 -18.76
N SER A 94 11.76 -12.57 -19.23
CA SER A 94 12.69 -13.55 -19.82
C SER A 94 13.38 -13.05 -21.11
N GLU A 95 12.73 -12.15 -21.83
CA GLU A 95 13.24 -11.56 -23.07
C GLU A 95 14.25 -10.44 -22.80
N MET A 96 14.37 -9.97 -21.55
CA MET A 96 15.23 -8.83 -21.17
C MET A 96 16.67 -9.26 -20.91
N ASN A 97 17.34 -9.71 -21.97
CA ASN A 97 18.71 -10.21 -21.92
C ASN A 97 19.66 -9.47 -22.89
N LEU A 98 20.97 -9.72 -22.77
CA LEU A 98 22.00 -9.06 -23.58
C LEU A 98 21.83 -9.27 -25.10
N ARG A 99 21.27 -10.40 -25.51
CA ARG A 99 21.00 -10.67 -26.93
C ARG A 99 19.94 -9.69 -27.43
N THR A 100 18.82 -9.55 -26.70
CA THR A 100 17.77 -8.58 -27.03
C THR A 100 18.30 -7.15 -27.05
N SER A 101 19.13 -6.77 -26.06
CA SER A 101 19.78 -5.44 -26.06
C SER A 101 20.63 -5.22 -27.32
N SER A 102 21.36 -6.24 -27.78
CA SER A 102 22.19 -6.16 -28.99
C SER A 102 21.37 -6.06 -30.27
N GLU A 103 20.20 -6.69 -30.34
CA GLU A 103 19.28 -6.57 -31.47
C GLU A 103 18.62 -5.19 -31.52
N ILE A 104 18.23 -4.63 -30.36
CA ILE A 104 17.70 -3.26 -30.26
C ILE A 104 18.74 -2.25 -30.74
N GLU A 105 20.01 -2.41 -30.36
CA GLU A 105 21.08 -1.48 -30.73
C GLU A 105 21.30 -1.39 -32.25
N LYS A 106 20.90 -2.40 -33.04
CA LYS A 106 20.94 -2.34 -34.51
C LYS A 106 19.99 -1.29 -35.10
N LEU A 107 19.01 -0.82 -34.31
CA LEU A 107 18.09 0.25 -34.70
C LEU A 107 18.68 1.64 -34.48
N ALA A 108 19.85 1.75 -33.85
CA ALA A 108 20.55 3.02 -33.66
C ALA A 108 20.95 3.66 -35.02
N PRO A 109 21.16 4.98 -35.08
CA PRO A 109 21.23 5.94 -33.97
C PRO A 109 19.85 6.34 -33.43
N PHE A 110 19.74 6.40 -32.10
CA PHE A 110 18.53 6.90 -31.44
C PHE A 110 18.52 8.43 -31.32
N GLY A 111 17.33 9.03 -31.36
CA GLY A 111 17.13 10.47 -31.27
C GLY A 111 15.67 10.88 -31.46
N ILE A 112 15.40 12.17 -31.67
CA ILE A 112 14.03 12.71 -31.77
C ILE A 112 13.20 12.03 -32.88
N GLY A 113 13.83 11.69 -34.01
CA GLY A 113 13.16 11.00 -35.13
C GLY A 113 13.19 9.47 -35.05
N ASN A 114 13.91 8.89 -34.09
CA ASN A 114 14.07 7.46 -33.91
C ASN A 114 14.31 7.18 -32.42
N PRO A 115 13.30 7.30 -31.54
CA PRO A 115 13.49 7.07 -30.12
C PRO A 115 13.88 5.60 -29.87
N ALA A 116 14.59 5.35 -28.77
CA ALA A 116 14.82 3.98 -28.33
C ALA A 116 13.47 3.29 -28.04
N PRO A 117 13.31 1.99 -28.35
CA PRO A 117 12.06 1.27 -28.12
C PRO A 117 11.64 1.28 -26.65
N ARG A 118 10.39 1.69 -26.40
CA ARG A 118 9.74 1.66 -25.09
C ARG A 118 9.04 0.32 -24.90
N ILE A 119 9.54 -0.45 -23.95
CA ILE A 119 9.07 -1.79 -23.64
C ILE A 119 8.21 -1.73 -22.38
N LEU A 120 7.04 -2.34 -22.44
CA LEU A 120 6.19 -2.60 -21.28
C LEU A 120 6.41 -4.03 -20.80
N ILE A 121 6.65 -4.19 -19.49
CA ILE A 121 6.67 -5.48 -18.82
C ILE A 121 5.60 -5.45 -17.74
N ASN A 122 4.64 -6.37 -17.83
CA ASN A 122 3.51 -6.43 -16.91
C ASN A 122 3.78 -7.38 -15.74
N ASN A 123 3.17 -7.06 -14.59
CA ASN A 123 3.09 -7.89 -13.41
C ASN A 123 4.44 -8.50 -12.97
N VAL A 124 5.44 -7.65 -12.73
CA VAL A 124 6.76 -8.05 -12.20
C VAL A 124 6.91 -7.60 -10.75
N GLU A 125 7.40 -8.50 -9.91
CA GLU A 125 7.66 -8.20 -8.50
C GLU A 125 8.88 -7.29 -8.39
N ILE A 126 8.77 -6.22 -7.61
CA ILE A 126 9.90 -5.36 -7.26
C ILE A 126 10.56 -5.89 -5.98
N THR A 127 11.88 -6.08 -6.05
CA THR A 127 12.72 -6.40 -4.90
C THR A 127 13.94 -5.47 -4.84
N GLU A 128 14.68 -5.50 -3.73
CA GLU A 128 15.85 -4.66 -3.47
C GLU A 128 15.65 -3.15 -3.71
N LEU A 129 14.42 -2.65 -3.50
CA LEU A 129 14.02 -1.28 -3.76
C LEU A 129 14.74 -0.30 -2.84
N ARG A 130 15.47 0.66 -3.42
CA ARG A 130 16.23 1.67 -2.67
C ARG A 130 16.42 2.94 -3.48
N ALA A 131 16.59 4.06 -2.77
CA ALA A 131 17.07 5.28 -3.37
C ALA A 131 18.61 5.33 -3.39
N ILE A 132 19.19 5.88 -4.46
CA ILE A 132 20.65 5.99 -4.67
C ILE A 132 21.01 7.39 -5.18
N GLY A 133 22.30 7.71 -5.11
CA GLY A 133 22.86 9.02 -5.47
C GLY A 133 23.10 9.90 -4.24
N LYS A 134 23.82 11.00 -4.43
CA LYS A 134 24.25 11.88 -3.32
C LYS A 134 23.06 12.43 -2.51
N ASN A 135 21.95 12.73 -3.19
CA ASN A 135 20.73 13.23 -2.55
C ASN A 135 19.59 12.20 -2.62
N GLU A 136 19.88 10.92 -2.87
CA GLU A 136 18.85 9.88 -2.98
C GLU A 136 17.83 10.15 -4.11
N ASP A 137 18.27 10.84 -5.16
CA ASP A 137 17.40 11.29 -6.26
C ASP A 137 16.98 10.16 -7.20
N HIS A 138 17.58 8.96 -7.15
CA HIS A 138 17.35 7.91 -8.14
C HIS A 138 16.84 6.62 -7.51
N LEU A 139 15.91 5.94 -8.17
CA LEU A 139 15.40 4.65 -7.76
C LEU A 139 16.28 3.53 -8.33
N LYS A 140 16.67 2.56 -7.50
CA LYS A 140 17.31 1.31 -7.91
C LYS A 140 16.49 0.15 -7.35
N CYS A 141 16.24 -0.84 -8.18
CA CYS A 141 15.50 -2.04 -7.80
C CYS A 141 15.94 -3.24 -8.64
N GLN A 142 15.37 -4.40 -8.33
CA GLN A 142 15.34 -5.58 -9.19
C GLN A 142 13.89 -5.91 -9.52
N PHE A 143 13.65 -6.27 -10.78
CA PHE A 143 12.40 -6.90 -11.21
C PHE A 143 12.59 -8.40 -11.17
N LEU A 144 11.62 -9.11 -10.60
CA LEU A 144 11.68 -10.54 -10.35
C LEU A 144 10.42 -11.25 -10.89
N THR A 145 10.65 -12.42 -11.46
CA THR A 145 9.67 -13.50 -11.71
C THR A 145 10.25 -14.79 -11.13
N GLU A 146 9.53 -15.91 -11.18
CA GLU A 146 10.02 -17.19 -10.63
C GLU A 146 11.42 -17.58 -11.14
N ASP A 147 11.69 -17.36 -12.43
CA ASP A 147 12.92 -17.83 -13.09
C ASP A 147 13.89 -16.69 -13.50
N TYR A 148 13.43 -15.44 -13.54
CA TYR A 148 14.19 -14.33 -14.13
C TYR A 148 14.27 -13.12 -13.21
N GLN A 149 15.43 -12.46 -13.26
CA GLN A 149 15.71 -11.21 -12.56
C GLN A 149 16.33 -10.17 -13.51
N LEU A 150 16.01 -8.89 -13.31
CA LEU A 150 16.54 -7.79 -14.09
C LEU A 150 16.79 -6.56 -13.23
N ASP A 151 17.97 -5.96 -13.32
CA ASP A 151 18.27 -4.70 -12.64
C ASP A 151 17.45 -3.55 -13.23
N GLY A 152 16.77 -2.79 -12.38
CA GLY A 152 16.05 -1.56 -12.74
C GLY A 152 16.77 -0.29 -12.25
N ILE A 153 16.68 0.80 -13.01
CA ILE A 153 17.08 2.14 -12.56
C ILE A 153 16.09 3.21 -13.05
N GLY A 154 15.59 4.02 -12.12
CA GLY A 154 14.73 5.17 -12.39
C GLY A 154 15.45 6.47 -12.05
N PHE A 155 15.78 7.28 -13.06
CA PHE A 155 16.43 8.56 -12.82
C PHE A 155 15.40 9.59 -12.33
N LYS A 156 15.75 10.32 -11.26
CA LYS A 156 14.86 11.29 -10.58
C LYS A 156 13.59 10.66 -9.98
N MET A 157 13.58 9.34 -9.80
CA MET A 157 12.46 8.58 -9.24
C MET A 157 12.68 8.20 -7.76
N GLY A 158 13.73 8.73 -7.11
CA GLY A 158 14.00 8.49 -5.69
C GLY A 158 12.80 8.76 -4.76
N PRO A 159 12.05 9.88 -4.94
CA PRO A 159 10.85 10.16 -4.13
C PRO A 159 9.74 9.11 -4.22
N LEU A 160 9.68 8.30 -5.28
CA LEU A 160 8.68 7.22 -5.39
C LEU A 160 8.92 6.08 -4.40
N LEU A 161 10.09 6.04 -3.75
CA LEU A 161 10.40 5.02 -2.74
C LEU A 161 9.36 4.98 -1.61
N SER A 162 8.84 6.15 -1.18
CA SER A 162 7.80 6.21 -0.14
C SER A 162 6.41 5.80 -0.63
N GLU A 163 6.21 5.73 -1.95
CA GLU A 163 4.93 5.38 -2.58
C GLU A 163 4.85 3.91 -3.00
N LEU A 164 5.97 3.19 -2.89
CA LEU A 164 6.11 1.79 -3.29
C LEU A 164 6.25 0.89 -2.05
N PRO A 165 5.33 -0.06 -1.85
CA PRO A 165 5.51 -1.10 -0.84
C PRO A 165 6.76 -1.95 -1.08
N SER A 166 7.28 -2.56 0.00
CA SER A 166 8.48 -3.41 -0.08
C SER A 166 8.30 -4.70 -0.88
N SER A 167 7.06 -5.12 -1.11
CA SER A 167 6.69 -6.29 -1.91
C SER A 167 5.47 -5.89 -2.74
N VAL A 168 5.71 -5.46 -3.98
CA VAL A 168 4.66 -5.00 -4.89
C VAL A 168 4.93 -5.49 -6.30
N SER A 169 3.87 -5.92 -6.98
CA SER A 169 3.91 -6.19 -8.41
C SER A 169 3.55 -4.94 -9.20
N VAL A 170 4.32 -4.64 -10.24
CA VAL A 170 4.12 -3.47 -11.08
C VAL A 170 4.03 -3.85 -12.54
N ASN A 171 3.38 -2.99 -13.33
CA ASN A 171 3.70 -2.88 -14.75
C ASN A 171 4.74 -1.76 -14.89
N VAL A 172 5.82 -2.04 -15.61
CA VAL A 172 6.94 -1.11 -15.78
C VAL A 172 7.14 -0.80 -17.26
N LEU A 173 7.24 0.49 -17.58
CA LEU A 173 7.56 0.98 -18.90
C LEU A 173 8.98 1.55 -18.89
N GLY A 174 9.79 1.13 -19.85
CA GLY A 174 11.18 1.56 -19.88
C GLY A 174 11.94 1.17 -21.15
N GLU A 175 13.24 1.36 -21.08
CA GLU A 175 14.18 1.06 -22.15
C GLU A 175 15.17 -0.01 -21.66
N LEU A 176 15.38 -1.06 -22.46
CA LEU A 176 16.40 -2.06 -22.16
C LEU A 176 17.78 -1.54 -22.61
N THR A 177 18.71 -1.44 -21.67
CA THR A 177 20.07 -0.93 -21.88
C THR A 177 21.12 -1.94 -21.39
N VAL A 178 22.39 -1.72 -21.72
CA VAL A 178 23.51 -2.52 -21.21
C VAL A 178 24.31 -1.67 -20.23
N ASN A 179 24.36 -2.13 -18.98
CA ASN A 179 25.28 -1.58 -17.99
C ASN A 179 26.63 -2.29 -18.09
N GLU A 180 27.71 -1.54 -18.35
CA GLU A 180 29.07 -2.06 -18.42
C GLU A 180 29.91 -1.50 -17.28
N TRP A 181 30.31 -2.37 -16.35
CA TRP A 181 31.15 -2.01 -15.21
C TRP A 181 32.21 -3.08 -14.97
N ASN A 182 33.46 -2.66 -14.81
CA ASN A 182 34.59 -3.57 -14.58
C ASN A 182 34.63 -4.75 -15.58
N GLN A 183 34.44 -4.44 -16.87
CA GLN A 183 34.37 -5.38 -18.00
C GLN A 183 33.21 -6.40 -17.93
N LYS A 184 32.29 -6.27 -16.97
CA LYS A 184 31.07 -7.08 -16.90
C LYS A 184 29.91 -6.29 -17.50
N LYS A 185 29.28 -6.88 -18.52
CA LYS A 185 28.05 -6.39 -19.13
C LYS A 185 26.85 -7.07 -18.52
N LYS A 186 25.85 -6.30 -18.12
CA LYS A 186 24.56 -6.79 -17.65
C LYS A 186 23.42 -6.04 -18.32
N PRO A 187 22.31 -6.72 -18.64
CA PRO A 187 21.09 -6.01 -19.05
C PRO A 187 20.59 -5.18 -17.87
N GLN A 188 20.11 -3.97 -18.16
CA GLN A 188 19.52 -3.06 -17.18
C GLN A 188 18.32 -2.35 -17.79
N PHE A 189 17.21 -2.33 -17.06
CA PHE A 189 16.01 -1.63 -17.44
C PHE A 189 16.03 -0.19 -16.91
N VAL A 190 16.01 0.78 -17.82
CA VAL A 190 15.87 2.19 -17.47
C VAL A 190 14.39 2.53 -17.41
N ILE A 191 13.89 2.70 -16.19
CA ILE A 191 12.49 2.96 -15.90
C ILE A 191 12.13 4.37 -16.37
N LYS A 192 11.06 4.48 -17.16
CA LYS A 192 10.45 5.76 -17.54
C LYS A 192 9.15 5.99 -16.79
N ASP A 193 8.41 4.93 -16.54
CA ASP A 193 7.14 4.99 -15.84
C ASP A 193 6.82 3.64 -15.17
N LEU A 194 5.95 3.67 -14.16
CA LEU A 194 5.44 2.49 -13.48
C LEU A 194 3.97 2.66 -13.11
N SER A 195 3.24 1.57 -13.11
CA SER A 195 1.87 1.52 -12.60
C SER A 195 1.72 0.32 -11.67
N ILE A 196 0.96 0.52 -10.60
CA ILE A 196 0.62 -0.55 -9.66
C ILE A 196 -0.86 -0.86 -9.91
N PRO A 197 -1.19 -1.99 -10.56
CA PRO A 197 -2.58 -2.35 -10.85
C PRO A 197 -3.35 -2.79 -9.61
N GLU A 198 -2.64 -3.19 -8.56
CA GLU A 198 -3.19 -3.70 -7.30
C GLU A 198 -3.22 -2.63 -6.20
N ILE A 199 -3.87 -2.95 -5.10
CA ILE A 199 -3.89 -2.12 -3.89
C ILE A 199 -2.50 -2.10 -3.27
N ARG A 200 -2.05 -0.89 -2.90
CA ARG A 200 -0.77 -0.72 -2.23
C ARG A 200 -0.90 -1.04 -0.75
N ILE A 201 -0.28 -2.13 -0.31
CA ILE A 201 -0.29 -2.56 1.10
C ILE A 201 1.07 -2.29 1.72
N PHE A 202 1.11 -1.33 2.64
CA PHE A 202 2.32 -0.95 3.38
C PHE A 202 2.39 -1.67 4.71
N ASP A 203 3.49 -2.40 4.93
CA ASP A 203 3.80 -3.00 6.22
C ASP A 203 4.46 -1.98 7.14
N TRP A 204 3.70 -1.50 8.13
CA TRP A 204 4.15 -0.54 9.15
C TRP A 204 4.33 -1.16 10.52
N ARG A 205 4.19 -2.49 10.64
CA ARG A 205 4.36 -3.24 11.89
C ARG A 205 5.74 -2.96 12.50
N GLY A 206 5.79 -2.95 13.84
CA GLY A 206 7.04 -2.76 14.59
C GLY A 206 7.68 -1.37 14.46
N SER A 207 6.96 -0.39 13.90
CA SER A 207 7.44 1.00 13.82
C SER A 207 7.63 1.60 15.21
N LYS A 208 8.75 2.32 15.40
CA LYS A 208 9.06 3.01 16.66
C LYS A 208 8.31 4.32 16.83
N ASN A 209 7.79 4.89 15.73
CA ASN A 209 7.10 6.17 15.72
C ASN A 209 5.84 6.09 14.86
N ASN A 210 4.79 5.48 15.42
CA ASN A 210 3.50 5.30 14.75
C ASN A 210 2.86 6.64 14.39
N LEU A 211 2.83 7.60 15.33
CA LEU A 211 2.23 8.92 15.10
C LEU A 211 2.95 9.68 13.98
N GLY A 212 4.29 9.67 13.97
CA GLY A 212 5.06 10.33 12.91
C GLY A 212 4.82 9.73 11.53
N LYS A 213 4.63 8.41 11.42
CA LYS A 213 4.25 7.78 10.15
C LYS A 213 2.87 8.22 9.69
N ILE A 214 1.89 8.22 10.59
CA ILE A 214 0.52 8.67 10.29
C ILE A 214 0.54 10.14 9.83
N GLN A 215 1.26 11.02 10.55
CA GLN A 215 1.40 12.44 10.21
C GLN A 215 2.21 12.69 8.92
N SER A 216 3.06 11.74 8.51
CA SER A 216 3.83 11.86 7.27
C SER A 216 3.00 11.60 6.02
N ILE A 217 1.82 10.99 6.18
CA ILE A 217 0.85 10.83 5.09
C ILE A 217 0.45 12.23 4.65
N SER A 218 0.93 12.61 3.48
CA SER A 218 0.75 13.90 2.86
C SER A 218 0.25 13.65 1.44
N GLY A 219 -0.81 14.36 1.04
CA GLY A 219 -1.43 14.14 -0.27
C GLY A 219 -2.86 14.69 -0.34
N ASN A 220 -3.45 14.64 -1.53
CA ASN A 220 -4.84 15.04 -1.75
C ASN A 220 -5.85 13.94 -1.35
N GLU A 221 -5.36 12.81 -0.86
CA GLU A 221 -6.13 11.60 -0.59
C GLU A 221 -6.59 11.55 0.88
N LEU A 222 -7.88 11.32 1.10
CA LEU A 222 -8.43 11.09 2.44
C LEU A 222 -8.13 9.66 2.88
N VAL A 223 -7.59 9.51 4.10
CA VAL A 223 -7.22 8.22 4.67
C VAL A 223 -7.99 7.98 5.97
N ASP A 224 -8.68 6.84 6.06
CA ASP A 224 -9.40 6.44 7.27
C ASP A 224 -8.51 5.64 8.23
N LEU A 225 -8.42 6.09 9.47
CA LEU A 225 -7.75 5.38 10.56
C LEU A 225 -8.75 4.44 11.25
N ILE A 226 -8.61 3.15 10.97
CA ILE A 226 -9.45 2.10 11.54
C ILE A 226 -8.87 1.62 12.86
N VAL A 227 -9.67 1.76 13.92
CA VAL A 227 -9.35 1.27 15.25
C VAL A 227 -10.49 0.35 15.70
N PHE A 228 -10.21 -0.94 15.83
CA PHE A 228 -11.17 -1.98 16.19
C PHE A 228 -11.47 -1.99 17.70
N ARG A 229 -10.49 -1.70 18.55
CA ARG A 229 -10.68 -1.72 20.02
C ARG A 229 -11.12 -0.36 20.56
N GLN A 230 -12.21 -0.35 21.32
CA GLN A 230 -12.77 0.86 21.93
C GLN A 230 -11.80 1.59 22.87
N GLU A 231 -10.92 0.87 23.55
CA GLU A 231 -9.92 1.46 24.45
C GLU A 231 -8.92 2.32 23.67
N LYS A 232 -8.43 1.81 22.54
CA LYS A 232 -7.52 2.52 21.63
C LYS A 232 -8.20 3.64 20.88
N GLN A 233 -9.49 3.51 20.54
CA GLN A 233 -10.25 4.61 19.93
C GLN A 233 -10.19 5.88 20.79
N LYS A 234 -10.34 5.75 22.12
CA LYS A 234 -10.27 6.89 23.06
C LYS A 234 -8.88 7.52 23.14
N GLU A 235 -7.83 6.73 22.92
CA GLU A 235 -6.45 7.21 22.91
C GLU A 235 -6.17 7.99 21.62
N VAL A 236 -6.50 7.39 20.48
CA VAL A 236 -6.29 7.94 19.14
C VAL A 236 -7.09 9.23 18.94
N LEU A 237 -8.31 9.34 19.50
CA LEU A 237 -9.13 10.56 19.47
C LEU A 237 -8.47 11.78 20.15
N LYS A 238 -7.46 11.56 21.00
CA LYS A 238 -6.70 12.64 21.65
C LYS A 238 -5.45 13.05 20.87
N MET A 239 -5.08 12.29 19.84
CA MET A 239 -3.88 12.52 19.05
C MET A 239 -4.13 13.55 17.95
N ASN A 240 -3.09 14.32 17.61
CA ASN A 240 -3.11 15.16 16.41
C ASN A 240 -2.68 14.32 15.20
N LEU A 241 -3.63 13.79 14.44
CA LEU A 241 -3.38 12.86 13.34
C LEU A 241 -3.02 13.55 12.01
N GLY A 242 -3.22 14.86 11.90
CA GLY A 242 -3.10 15.62 10.65
C GLY A 242 -4.44 15.82 9.93
N GLU A 243 -4.45 16.69 8.93
CA GLU A 243 -5.69 17.15 8.26
C GLU A 243 -6.29 16.10 7.31
N HIS A 244 -5.49 15.13 6.85
CA HIS A 244 -5.89 14.13 5.86
C HIS A 244 -6.39 12.81 6.48
N ILE A 245 -6.32 12.69 7.81
CA ILE A 245 -6.66 11.46 8.54
C ILE A 245 -8.01 11.62 9.21
N ARG A 246 -8.94 10.70 8.92
CA ARG A 246 -10.27 10.65 9.52
C ARG A 246 -10.42 9.39 10.37
N ILE A 247 -11.05 9.52 11.52
CA ILE A 247 -11.51 8.34 12.30
C ILE A 247 -13.00 8.18 12.00
N PRO A 248 -13.42 7.15 11.25
CA PRO A 248 -14.83 6.95 10.97
C PRO A 248 -15.60 6.68 12.28
N GLN A 249 -16.67 7.45 12.53
CA GLN A 249 -17.53 7.25 13.70
C GLN A 249 -18.77 6.42 13.32
N GLY A 250 -18.92 5.24 13.94
CA GLY A 250 -20.08 4.36 13.80
C GLY A 250 -20.00 3.33 12.67
N ASP A 251 -20.75 2.23 12.83
CA ASP A 251 -20.94 1.16 11.83
C ASP A 251 -21.97 1.59 10.77
N ILE A 252 -21.72 2.68 10.04
CA ILE A 252 -22.65 3.16 9.01
C ILE A 252 -22.21 2.61 7.64
N PRO A 253 -23.01 1.73 7.00
CA PRO A 253 -22.79 1.34 5.61
C PRO A 253 -22.86 2.59 4.72
N GLY A 254 -21.79 2.88 3.97
CA GLY A 254 -21.76 3.97 2.97
C GLY A 254 -20.93 5.22 3.32
N LEU A 255 -20.40 5.37 4.54
CA LEU A 255 -19.53 6.51 4.91
C LEU A 255 -18.11 6.44 4.29
N ARG A 256 -17.79 5.30 3.69
CA ARG A 256 -16.45 4.87 3.25
C ARG A 256 -16.17 5.12 1.76
N ASN A 257 -17.00 5.91 1.09
CA ASN A 257 -16.87 6.19 -0.35
C ASN A 257 -15.98 7.40 -0.68
N GLU A 258 -15.54 8.17 0.31
CA GLU A 258 -14.71 9.37 0.11
C GLU A 258 -13.21 9.10 0.33
N ALA A 259 -12.88 8.11 1.14
CA ALA A 259 -11.50 7.73 1.43
C ALA A 259 -11.06 6.63 0.47
N ASN A 260 -9.89 6.80 -0.13
CA ASN A 260 -9.26 5.82 -1.01
C ASN A 260 -8.07 5.12 -0.33
N GLY A 261 -7.82 5.43 0.95
CA GLY A 261 -6.84 4.74 1.78
C GLY A 261 -7.35 4.44 3.19
N ILE A 262 -6.78 3.41 3.80
CA ILE A 262 -7.03 3.05 5.20
C ILE A 262 -5.74 2.78 5.97
N ILE A 263 -5.77 2.99 7.28
CA ILE A 263 -4.75 2.57 8.23
C ILE A 263 -5.41 1.58 9.19
N LEU A 264 -4.93 0.35 9.23
CA LEU A 264 -5.31 -0.64 10.23
C LEU A 264 -4.44 -0.43 11.48
N TYR A 265 -4.97 0.32 12.45
CA TYR A 265 -4.22 0.76 13.63
C TYR A 265 -3.94 -0.38 14.60
N ASP A 266 -4.93 -1.22 14.90
CA ASP A 266 -4.85 -2.35 15.82
C ASP A 266 -5.45 -3.63 15.19
N LEU A 267 -5.36 -4.77 15.87
CA LEU A 267 -5.89 -6.02 15.33
C LEU A 267 -7.42 -6.08 15.43
N PRO A 268 -8.09 -6.60 14.39
CA PRO A 268 -9.51 -6.95 14.45
C PRO A 268 -9.76 -8.10 15.44
N GLN A 269 -10.98 -8.20 15.95
CA GLN A 269 -11.41 -9.29 16.84
C GLN A 269 -11.63 -10.61 16.07
N SER A 270 -11.83 -10.54 14.75
CA SER A 270 -12.00 -11.70 13.89
C SER A 270 -11.71 -11.36 12.43
N TYR A 271 -11.42 -12.39 11.61
CA TYR A 271 -11.34 -12.23 10.16
C TYR A 271 -12.64 -11.71 9.54
N GLY A 272 -13.79 -12.01 10.14
CA GLY A 272 -15.08 -11.50 9.69
C GLY A 272 -15.20 -9.98 9.84
N GLU A 273 -14.63 -9.42 10.91
CA GLU A 273 -14.56 -7.98 11.13
C GLU A 273 -13.59 -7.32 10.13
N LEU A 274 -12.41 -7.92 9.91
CA LEU A 274 -11.46 -7.45 8.90
C LEU A 274 -12.09 -7.41 7.50
N LYS A 275 -12.73 -8.52 7.10
CA LYS A 275 -13.42 -8.64 5.81
C LYS A 275 -14.48 -7.57 5.65
N LYS A 276 -15.37 -7.39 6.63
CA LYS A 276 -16.40 -6.33 6.62
C LYS A 276 -15.79 -4.93 6.55
N THR A 277 -14.66 -4.71 7.20
CA THR A 277 -13.95 -3.43 7.14
C THR A 277 -13.46 -3.14 5.73
N LEU A 278 -12.68 -4.07 5.16
CA LEU A 278 -12.07 -3.92 3.84
C LEU A 278 -13.13 -3.82 2.73
N GLN A 279 -14.16 -4.67 2.77
CA GLN A 279 -15.26 -4.66 1.79
C GLN A 279 -16.20 -3.46 1.91
N GLY A 280 -16.05 -2.65 2.96
CA GLY A 280 -16.80 -1.41 3.10
C GLY A 280 -16.29 -0.28 2.20
N TYR A 281 -15.12 -0.43 1.57
CA TYR A 281 -14.52 0.56 0.68
C TYR A 281 -14.65 0.12 -0.78
N SER A 282 -15.17 1.00 -1.64
CA SER A 282 -15.45 0.71 -3.05
C SER A 282 -14.30 1.06 -4.01
N ASP A 283 -13.48 2.06 -3.68
CA ASP A 283 -12.29 2.49 -4.44
C ASP A 283 -11.04 2.53 -3.55
N LEU A 284 -10.81 1.44 -2.80
CA LEU A 284 -9.63 1.33 -1.95
C LEU A 284 -8.38 1.16 -2.83
N LYS A 285 -7.39 2.05 -2.65
CA LYS A 285 -6.10 2.03 -3.37
C LYS A 285 -4.91 1.79 -2.46
N LEU A 286 -5.12 1.94 -1.15
CA LEU A 286 -4.05 2.07 -0.18
C LEU A 286 -4.43 1.47 1.18
N VAL A 287 -3.57 0.63 1.73
CA VAL A 287 -3.73 0.03 3.07
C VAL A 287 -2.42 0.13 3.82
N TYR A 288 -2.44 0.75 5.00
CA TYR A 288 -1.31 0.76 5.93
C TYR A 288 -1.58 -0.20 7.08
N CYS A 289 -0.76 -1.24 7.22
CA CYS A 289 -0.88 -2.22 8.30
C CYS A 289 0.05 -1.86 9.44
N LEU A 290 -0.50 -1.24 10.49
CA LEU A 290 0.28 -0.75 11.63
C LEU A 290 0.22 -1.74 12.79
N PHE A 291 -0.98 -2.20 13.13
CA PHE A 291 -1.26 -3.17 14.19
C PHE A 291 -0.45 -2.93 15.48
N ASP A 292 -0.58 -1.73 16.04
CA ASP A 292 -0.08 -1.37 17.36
C ASP A 292 -0.75 -2.30 18.36
N GLU A 293 -0.02 -3.24 18.95
CA GLU A 293 -0.55 -4.24 19.87
C GLU A 293 0.29 -4.35 21.13
N GLU A 294 -0.39 -4.50 22.26
CA GLU A 294 0.27 -4.81 23.53
C GLU A 294 0.61 -6.30 23.59
N LYS A 295 1.63 -6.66 24.35
CA LYS A 295 2.01 -8.07 24.53
C LYS A 295 0.87 -8.84 25.20
N SER A 296 0.38 -9.87 24.52
CA SER A 296 -0.60 -10.82 25.08
C SER A 296 -0.06 -11.46 26.37
N LEU A 297 -0.90 -11.49 27.40
CA LEU A 297 -0.61 -12.20 28.66
C LEU A 297 -0.58 -13.73 28.46
N LEU A 298 -1.24 -14.23 27.41
CA LEU A 298 -1.25 -15.63 27.00
C LEU A 298 -0.82 -15.71 25.52
N PRO A 299 0.49 -15.72 25.23
CA PRO A 299 1.00 -15.70 23.86
C PRO A 299 0.89 -17.06 23.16
N ILE A 300 0.72 -18.14 23.92
CA ILE A 300 0.65 -19.51 23.41
C ILE A 300 -0.51 -20.22 24.08
N LEU A 301 -1.31 -20.91 23.28
CA LEU A 301 -2.43 -21.71 23.77
C LEU A 301 -1.91 -22.93 24.55
N PRO A 302 -2.46 -23.25 25.73
CA PRO A 302 -2.08 -24.46 26.43
C PRO A 302 -2.44 -25.72 25.61
N GLY A 303 -1.46 -26.60 25.38
CA GLY A 303 -1.71 -27.89 24.72
C GLY A 303 -2.56 -28.85 25.56
N ARG A 304 -3.10 -29.90 24.93
CA ARG A 304 -3.93 -30.94 25.60
C ARG A 304 -3.28 -31.56 26.84
N GLY A 305 -1.95 -31.67 26.86
CA GLY A 305 -1.19 -32.15 28.02
C GLY A 305 -1.37 -31.25 29.25
N HIS A 306 -1.37 -29.93 29.08
CA HIS A 306 -1.59 -28.96 30.15
C HIS A 306 -2.99 -29.07 30.75
N PHE A 307 -4.02 -29.22 29.89
CA PHE A 307 -5.39 -29.47 30.34
C PHE A 307 -5.49 -30.79 31.13
N THR A 308 -4.87 -31.86 30.63
CA THR A 308 -4.85 -33.16 31.33
C THR A 308 -4.21 -33.05 32.70
N GLU A 309 -3.11 -32.32 32.81
CA GLU A 309 -2.38 -32.15 34.06
C GLU A 309 -3.16 -31.31 35.08
N MET A 310 -3.79 -30.21 34.62
CA MET A 310 -4.67 -29.40 35.47
C MET A 310 -5.88 -30.18 35.96
N TYR A 311 -6.47 -31.02 35.11
CA TYR A 311 -7.60 -31.87 35.50
C TYR A 311 -7.20 -32.87 36.61
N LYS A 312 -6.02 -33.50 36.50
CA LYS A 312 -5.48 -34.37 37.56
C LYS A 312 -5.27 -33.61 38.88
N THR A 313 -4.73 -32.40 38.81
CA THR A 313 -4.55 -31.54 39.99
C THR A 313 -5.89 -31.17 40.64
N LEU A 314 -6.92 -30.86 39.85
CA LEU A 314 -8.27 -30.62 40.37
C LEU A 314 -8.86 -31.84 41.07
N ILE A 315 -8.64 -33.06 40.55
CA ILE A 315 -9.06 -34.31 41.21
C ILE A 315 -8.34 -34.49 42.55
N GLN A 316 -7.04 -34.20 42.61
CA GLN A 316 -6.22 -34.38 43.81
C GLN A 316 -6.59 -33.38 44.92
N HIS A 317 -6.73 -32.10 44.58
CA HIS A 317 -6.89 -31.02 45.55
C HIS A 317 -8.35 -30.61 45.80
N LYS A 318 -9.28 -30.98 44.90
CA LYS A 318 -10.74 -30.73 44.92
C LYS A 318 -11.18 -29.27 44.90
N CYS A 319 -10.39 -28.37 45.48
CA CYS A 319 -10.58 -26.93 45.50
C CYS A 319 -9.25 -26.25 45.16
N LEU A 320 -9.29 -25.24 44.31
CA LEU A 320 -8.16 -24.39 43.98
C LEU A 320 -8.53 -22.94 44.22
N THR A 321 -7.76 -22.21 45.02
CA THR A 321 -7.95 -20.78 45.27
C THR A 321 -7.00 -19.94 44.41
N LYS A 322 -7.24 -18.63 44.33
CA LYS A 322 -6.31 -17.71 43.66
C LYS A 322 -4.90 -17.72 44.28
N GLU A 323 -4.79 -17.98 45.58
CA GLU A 323 -3.50 -18.06 46.29
C GLU A 323 -2.67 -19.28 45.86
N ASP A 324 -3.32 -20.33 45.34
CA ASP A 324 -2.65 -21.54 44.87
C ASP A 324 -2.03 -21.37 43.47
N LEU A 325 -2.49 -20.38 42.69
CA LEU A 325 -2.08 -20.19 41.29
C LEU A 325 -0.57 -20.00 41.10
N PRO A 326 0.15 -19.20 41.92
CA PRO A 326 1.60 -19.04 41.76
C PRO A 326 2.37 -20.33 42.08
N LEU A 327 1.92 -21.10 43.06
CA LEU A 327 2.53 -22.39 43.43
C LEU A 327 2.31 -23.43 42.32
N LEU A 328 1.10 -23.48 41.76
CA LEU A 328 0.76 -24.34 40.63
C LEU A 328 1.53 -23.98 39.36
N ALA A 329 1.68 -22.68 39.08
CA ALA A 329 2.47 -22.19 37.96
C ALA A 329 3.90 -22.73 38.01
N LYS A 330 4.54 -22.63 39.19
CA LYS A 330 5.89 -23.15 39.41
C LYS A 330 5.95 -24.67 39.34
N ALA A 331 5.00 -25.38 39.96
CA ALA A 331 5.01 -26.84 40.04
C ALA A 331 4.74 -27.52 38.69
N LYS A 332 3.95 -26.88 37.82
CA LYS A 332 3.54 -27.45 36.52
C LYS A 332 4.23 -26.82 35.32
N GLY A 333 5.15 -25.89 35.53
CA GLY A 333 5.87 -25.20 34.45
C GLY A 333 4.94 -24.39 33.52
N MET A 334 3.83 -23.90 34.04
CA MET A 334 2.85 -23.10 33.28
C MET A 334 2.82 -21.66 33.78
N SER A 335 2.47 -20.72 32.91
CA SER A 335 2.24 -19.34 33.34
C SER A 335 0.93 -19.22 34.12
N ILE A 336 0.85 -18.25 35.04
CA ILE A 336 -0.40 -17.96 35.75
C ILE A 336 -1.55 -17.66 34.76
N PRO A 337 -1.37 -16.87 33.68
CA PRO A 337 -2.40 -16.69 32.65
C PRO A 337 -2.86 -18.00 32.01
N ALA A 338 -1.95 -18.95 31.72
CA ALA A 338 -2.30 -20.24 31.15
C ALA A 338 -3.17 -21.08 32.10
N ILE A 339 -2.84 -21.09 33.39
CA ILE A 339 -3.63 -21.81 34.40
C ILE A 339 -5.01 -21.18 34.56
N SER A 340 -5.08 -19.85 34.70
CA SER A 340 -6.35 -19.12 34.82
C SER A 340 -7.24 -19.36 33.60
N PHE A 341 -6.67 -19.40 32.41
CA PHE A 341 -7.39 -19.71 31.17
C PHE A 341 -7.93 -21.14 31.17
N ILE A 342 -7.12 -22.14 31.53
CA ILE A 342 -7.58 -23.54 31.62
C ILE A 342 -8.74 -23.68 32.62
N LEU A 343 -8.65 -23.03 33.77
CA LEU A 343 -9.72 -23.06 34.78
C LEU A 343 -11.01 -22.40 34.28
N ALA A 344 -10.91 -21.31 33.52
CA ALA A 344 -12.06 -20.68 32.89
C ALA A 344 -12.72 -21.58 31.83
N VAL A 345 -11.92 -22.28 31.01
CA VAL A 345 -12.42 -23.28 30.04
C VAL A 345 -13.09 -24.45 30.75
N PHE A 346 -12.51 -24.94 31.85
CA PHE A 346 -13.14 -25.98 32.65
C PHE A 346 -14.44 -25.53 33.29
N HIS A 347 -14.53 -24.27 33.69
CA HIS A 347 -15.77 -23.70 34.21
C HIS A 347 -16.86 -23.67 33.14
N GLU A 348 -16.53 -23.22 31.92
CA GLU A 348 -17.47 -23.21 30.79
C GLU A 348 -17.95 -24.61 30.39
N LEU A 349 -17.05 -25.60 30.41
CA LEU A 349 -17.38 -26.99 30.11
C LEU A 349 -18.08 -27.74 31.26
N GLY A 350 -18.24 -27.10 32.43
CA GLY A 350 -18.91 -27.67 33.60
C GLY A 350 -18.06 -28.66 34.41
N PHE A 351 -16.74 -28.64 34.28
CA PHE A 351 -15.83 -29.44 35.10
C PHE A 351 -15.56 -28.82 36.47
N VAL A 352 -15.68 -27.48 36.59
CA VAL A 352 -15.49 -26.77 37.86
C VAL A 352 -16.56 -25.71 38.05
N SER A 353 -16.94 -25.45 39.30
CA SER A 353 -17.79 -24.31 39.69
C SER A 353 -17.00 -23.27 40.46
N GLN A 354 -17.35 -22.00 40.28
CA GLN A 354 -16.72 -20.89 40.98
C GLN A 354 -17.43 -20.64 42.33
N LYS A 355 -16.71 -20.74 43.46
CA LYS A 355 -17.22 -20.38 44.80
C LYS A 355 -16.16 -19.66 45.62
N ASN A 356 -16.53 -18.55 46.27
CA ASN A 356 -15.70 -17.79 47.22
C ASN A 356 -14.22 -17.65 46.77
N GLU A 357 -14.02 -17.11 45.56
CA GLU A 357 -12.71 -16.87 44.94
C GLU A 357 -11.89 -18.10 44.52
N GLY A 358 -12.45 -19.31 44.59
CA GLY A 358 -11.83 -20.54 44.12
C GLY A 358 -12.67 -21.32 43.11
N TYR A 359 -12.05 -22.35 42.52
CA TYR A 359 -12.65 -23.35 41.63
C TYR A 359 -12.79 -24.67 42.37
N ILE A 360 -14.01 -25.21 42.41
CA ILE A 360 -14.30 -26.51 43.02
C ILE A 360 -14.61 -27.50 41.90
N LEU A 361 -14.01 -28.68 41.96
CA LEU A 361 -14.28 -29.75 41.00
C LEU A 361 -15.73 -30.21 41.10
N GLU A 362 -16.44 -30.23 39.97
CA GLU A 362 -17.73 -30.89 39.84
C GLU A 362 -17.56 -32.32 39.33
N VAL A 363 -18.43 -33.22 39.79
CA VAL A 363 -18.42 -34.61 39.31
C VAL A 363 -18.92 -34.62 37.88
N ALA A 364 -17.98 -34.59 36.94
CA ALA A 364 -18.28 -34.57 35.52
C ALA A 364 -18.88 -35.92 35.08
N ASN A 365 -20.16 -35.91 34.70
CA ASN A 365 -20.88 -37.12 34.25
C ASN A 365 -20.70 -37.42 32.74
N SER A 366 -19.89 -36.65 32.00
CA SER A 366 -19.62 -36.91 30.57
C SER A 366 -18.29 -36.33 30.09
N LYS A 367 -17.71 -36.96 29.06
CA LYS A 367 -16.52 -36.48 28.35
C LYS A 367 -16.93 -35.31 27.43
N ARG A 368 -16.23 -34.17 27.54
CA ARG A 368 -16.46 -32.95 26.73
C ARG A 368 -15.19 -32.61 25.96
N ASP A 369 -15.32 -32.19 24.70
CA ASP A 369 -14.19 -31.73 23.88
C ASP A 369 -13.85 -30.25 24.18
N LEU A 370 -12.58 -29.86 24.04
CA LEU A 370 -12.15 -28.46 24.21
C LEU A 370 -12.79 -27.54 23.17
N THR A 371 -13.08 -28.05 21.98
CA THR A 371 -13.76 -27.30 20.91
C THR A 371 -15.22 -26.96 21.23
N GLU A 372 -15.79 -27.55 22.28
CA GLU A 372 -17.12 -27.17 22.79
C GLU A 372 -17.08 -25.90 23.66
N SER A 373 -15.88 -25.46 24.09
CA SER A 373 -15.70 -24.22 24.84
C SER A 373 -15.59 -23.03 23.88
N SER A 374 -16.49 -22.07 24.02
CA SER A 374 -16.44 -20.83 23.23
C SER A 374 -15.23 -19.98 23.60
N LEU A 375 -14.82 -20.00 24.89
CA LEU A 375 -13.59 -19.34 25.35
C LEU A 375 -12.35 -19.94 24.69
N TYR A 376 -12.27 -21.27 24.61
CA TYR A 376 -11.15 -21.96 23.97
C TYR A 376 -11.08 -21.66 22.48
N CYS A 377 -12.21 -21.77 21.76
CA CYS A 377 -12.27 -21.47 20.34
C CYS A 377 -11.92 -20.00 20.06
N ARG A 378 -12.45 -19.05 20.84
CA ARG A 378 -12.18 -17.63 20.67
C ARG A 378 -10.70 -17.29 20.88
N GLU A 379 -10.06 -17.82 21.93
CA GLU A 379 -8.63 -17.58 22.14
C GLU A 379 -7.75 -18.25 21.08
N ARG A 380 -8.12 -19.45 20.62
CA ARG A 380 -7.44 -20.11 19.49
C ARG A 380 -7.51 -19.25 18.24
N ASP A 381 -8.71 -18.80 17.87
CA ASP A 381 -8.94 -18.01 16.66
C ASP A 381 -8.26 -16.63 16.76
N ARG A 382 -8.26 -16.02 17.96
CA ARG A 382 -7.51 -14.78 18.24
C ARG A 382 -6.01 -14.96 18.03
N LEU A 383 -5.42 -16.02 18.58
CA LEU A 383 -3.98 -16.30 18.44
C LEU A 383 -3.59 -16.65 17.01
N GLN A 384 -4.46 -17.33 16.26
CA GLN A 384 -4.25 -17.59 14.84
C GLN A 384 -4.22 -16.27 14.04
N LEU A 385 -5.21 -15.40 14.26
CA LEU A 385 -5.29 -14.08 13.65
C LEU A 385 -4.07 -13.21 13.99
N GLU A 386 -3.67 -13.20 15.26
CA GLU A 386 -2.45 -12.54 15.73
C GLU A 386 -1.21 -13.09 15.02
N THR A 387 -1.11 -14.41 14.85
CA THR A 387 0.01 -15.04 14.12
C THR A 387 0.07 -14.62 12.67
N GLU A 388 -1.05 -14.70 11.96
CA GLU A 388 -1.14 -14.40 10.53
C GLU A 388 -1.00 -12.91 10.22
N LEU A 389 -1.47 -12.00 11.09
CA LEU A 389 -1.41 -10.56 10.83
C LEU A 389 -0.18 -9.86 11.43
N LEU A 390 0.33 -10.29 12.59
CA LEU A 390 1.50 -9.64 13.22
C LEU A 390 2.84 -10.29 12.89
N TYR A 391 2.89 -11.62 12.73
CA TYR A 391 4.16 -12.35 12.67
C TYR A 391 4.48 -12.94 11.29
N SER A 392 3.57 -12.81 10.33
CA SER A 392 3.78 -13.20 8.93
C SER A 392 4.79 -12.30 8.22
N SER A 393 5.34 -12.75 7.08
CA SER A 393 6.18 -11.88 6.25
C SER A 393 5.37 -10.72 5.66
N ALA A 394 6.03 -9.65 5.21
CA ALA A 394 5.33 -8.53 4.54
C ALA A 394 4.56 -8.99 3.29
N LYS A 395 5.11 -9.98 2.57
CA LYS A 395 4.48 -10.60 1.39
C LYS A 395 3.23 -11.38 1.76
N ASP A 396 3.31 -12.21 2.80
CA ASP A 396 2.16 -12.98 3.30
C ASP A 396 1.07 -12.06 3.84
N LEU A 397 1.44 -11.01 4.57
CA LEU A 397 0.49 -10.00 5.05
C LEU A 397 -0.23 -9.34 3.87
N ALA A 398 0.51 -8.88 2.86
CA ALA A 398 -0.08 -8.28 1.67
C ALA A 398 -1.05 -9.26 0.97
N PHE A 399 -0.66 -10.53 0.86
CA PHE A 399 -1.50 -11.59 0.31
C PHE A 399 -2.80 -11.77 1.11
N ILE A 400 -2.73 -11.89 2.44
CA ILE A 400 -3.88 -12.05 3.33
C ILE A 400 -4.86 -10.87 3.16
N ILE A 401 -4.35 -9.63 3.21
CA ILE A 401 -5.17 -8.42 3.08
C ILE A 401 -5.84 -8.37 1.69
N ASN A 402 -5.09 -8.66 0.61
CA ASN A 402 -5.63 -8.70 -0.74
C ASN A 402 -6.76 -9.73 -0.92
N GLN A 403 -6.66 -10.91 -0.30
CA GLN A 403 -7.72 -11.94 -0.36
C GLN A 403 -9.05 -11.45 0.22
N TYR A 404 -9.02 -10.64 1.27
CA TYR A 404 -10.22 -10.09 1.88
C TYR A 404 -10.83 -8.91 1.10
N ILE A 405 -10.05 -8.24 0.25
CA ILE A 405 -10.53 -7.14 -0.60
C ILE A 405 -11.22 -7.69 -1.87
N TYR A 406 -10.55 -8.58 -2.61
CA TYR A 406 -11.00 -8.98 -3.95
C TYR A 406 -11.94 -10.20 -3.99
N HIS A 407 -12.42 -10.70 -2.85
CA HIS A 407 -13.21 -11.93 -2.72
C HIS A 407 -12.51 -13.16 -3.34
N SER A 408 -11.74 -13.90 -2.54
CA SER A 408 -11.68 -15.35 -2.74
C SER A 408 -12.61 -16.04 -1.75
N ASP A 409 -13.85 -16.32 -2.17
CA ASP A 409 -14.51 -17.49 -1.62
C ASP A 409 -13.64 -18.71 -2.02
N SER A 410 -13.03 -19.33 -1.02
CA SER A 410 -12.20 -20.54 -1.09
C SER A 410 -10.86 -20.47 -1.83
N ILE A 411 -9.78 -20.37 -1.07
CA ILE A 411 -8.71 -21.36 -1.19
C ILE A 411 -8.66 -22.09 0.15
N LYS A 412 -9.56 -23.06 0.33
CA LYS A 412 -9.23 -24.16 1.23
C LYS A 412 -8.09 -24.88 0.54
N GLU A 413 -6.90 -24.90 1.13
CA GLU A 413 -5.94 -25.95 0.85
C GLU A 413 -6.68 -27.29 1.03
N VAL A 414 -7.03 -27.92 -0.08
CA VAL A 414 -7.27 -29.34 -0.08
C VAL A 414 -5.87 -29.94 -0.04
N VAL A 415 -5.42 -30.27 1.17
CA VAL A 415 -4.31 -31.20 1.36
C VAL A 415 -4.76 -32.51 0.74
N THR A 416 -4.39 -32.75 -0.52
CA THR A 416 -4.46 -34.09 -1.11
C THR A 416 -3.31 -34.89 -0.53
N HIS A 417 -3.55 -35.51 0.62
CA HIS A 417 -2.81 -36.72 0.99
C HIS A 417 -3.54 -37.91 0.41
N GLU A 418 -3.37 -38.18 -0.89
CA GLU A 418 -3.64 -39.52 -1.43
C GLU A 418 -2.56 -39.92 -2.46
N LEU A 419 -1.75 -40.88 -2.00
CA LEU A 419 -0.84 -41.84 -2.64
C LEU A 419 0.50 -41.36 -3.20
#